data_AF-A0A8J6EPY9-F1
#
_entry.id   AF-A0A8J6EPY9-F1
#
_cell.length_a   1.000
_cell.length_b   1.000
_cell.length_c   1.000
_cell.angle_alpha   90.00
_cell.angle_beta   90.00
_cell.angle_gamma   90.00
#
_symmetry.space_group_name_H-M   'P 1'
#
loop_
_entity.id
_entity.type
_entity.pdbx_description
1 polymer ?
#
loop_
_entity_poly.entity_id
_entity_poly.type
_entity_poly.pdbx_seq_one_letter_code
_entity_poly.pdbx_strand_id
1 'polypeptide(L)'
;MGLYMFCVLSVLTFLTPPLFIMLPQVLWGSELVPCGVICEGLYISVAFKLLFIALGSWAVFFREPRYVLPRLVEFRALLLLLLSLFLVSYWLFYVVQILGQQERNLLGVVQYTVSLVDTFIFIHYLTVVLLEIRQLQPFYVLRVVRSSDGEARCYTIGRVSLQRSALFILENYYKDFPAFTPSPHTKKQEQSLDGKGFEDSNMSQSQILIPSSTNYKDRYYADIELERKIRRRRARLVVTVHRSFSEVQRMDNRIKSGQAIDAREAAQSIFPLIAQSLQRYLRSTQQTHLYSMESIIKHLTLCLMHSMSPQVT
;
A
#
# COMPACT_ATOMS: atom_id res chain seq x y z
N MET A 1 -21.93 13.69 5.09
CA MET A 1 -22.38 14.64 4.04
C MET A 1 -22.58 13.97 2.67
N GLY A 2 -21.58 13.30 2.08
CA GLY A 2 -21.72 12.74 0.71
C GLY A 2 -22.84 11.70 0.52
N LEU A 3 -23.07 10.80 1.48
CA LEU A 3 -24.11 9.77 1.39
C LEU A 3 -25.53 10.37 1.38
N TYR A 4 -25.80 11.32 2.28
CA TYR A 4 -27.10 11.99 2.36
C TYR A 4 -27.42 12.73 1.07
N MET A 5 -26.47 13.49 0.53
CA MET A 5 -26.64 14.19 -0.75
C MET A 5 -26.92 13.24 -1.91
N PHE A 6 -26.22 12.10 -1.96
CA PHE A 6 -26.44 11.08 -2.99
C PHE A 6 -27.84 10.45 -2.88
N CYS A 7 -28.31 10.12 -1.66
CA CYS A 7 -29.66 9.62 -1.44
C CYS A 7 -30.72 10.63 -1.88
N VAL A 8 -30.59 11.90 -1.47
CA VAL A 8 -31.52 12.97 -1.86
C VAL A 8 -31.56 13.14 -3.38
N LEU A 9 -30.40 13.21 -4.04
CA LEU A 9 -30.31 13.34 -5.49
C LEU A 9 -30.87 12.10 -6.21
N SER A 10 -30.64 10.90 -5.68
CA SER A 10 -31.17 9.66 -6.25
C SER A 10 -32.70 9.61 -6.19
N VAL A 11 -33.28 9.98 -5.04
CA VAL A 11 -34.75 10.07 -4.88
C VAL A 11 -35.30 11.11 -5.85
N LEU A 12 -34.68 12.28 -5.93
CA LEU A 12 -35.15 13.35 -6.78
C LEU A 12 -35.02 13.00 -8.28
N THR A 13 -33.98 12.27 -8.68
CA THR A 13 -33.80 11.74 -10.05
C THR A 13 -34.92 10.75 -10.41
N PHE A 14 -35.36 9.92 -9.46
CA PHE A 14 -36.43 8.95 -9.68
C PHE A 14 -37.82 9.60 -9.72
N LEU A 15 -38.07 10.61 -8.88
CA LEU A 15 -39.36 11.30 -8.80
C LEU A 15 -39.57 12.35 -9.91
N THR A 16 -38.50 12.94 -10.45
CA THR A 16 -38.62 14.02 -11.44
C THR A 16 -39.37 13.60 -12.71
N PRO A 17 -39.09 12.45 -13.36
CA PRO A 17 -39.76 12.07 -14.59
C PRO A 17 -41.27 11.79 -14.43
N PRO A 18 -41.74 11.05 -13.39
CA PRO A 18 -43.16 10.96 -13.08
C PRO A 18 -43.81 12.32 -12.82
N LEU A 19 -43.11 13.21 -12.11
CA LEU A 19 -43.61 14.55 -11.80
C LEU A 19 -43.79 15.39 -13.07
N PHE A 20 -42.86 15.33 -14.03
CA PHE A 20 -42.96 16.06 -15.29
C PHE A 20 -44.16 15.63 -16.14
N ILE A 21 -44.57 14.36 -16.05
CA ILE A 21 -45.74 13.81 -16.74
C ILE A 21 -47.04 14.18 -16.01
N MET A 22 -47.07 14.05 -14.68
CA MET A 22 -48.29 14.22 -13.89
C MET A 22 -48.68 15.69 -13.71
N LEU A 23 -47.70 16.60 -13.61
CA LEU A 23 -47.94 17.99 -13.24
C LEU A 23 -48.81 18.76 -14.27
N PRO A 24 -48.63 18.58 -15.59
CA PRO A 24 -49.53 19.13 -16.61
C PRO A 24 -50.96 18.59 -16.53
N GLN A 25 -51.11 17.28 -16.26
CA GLN A 25 -52.41 16.63 -16.13
C GLN A 25 -53.20 17.17 -14.93
N VAL A 26 -52.52 17.53 -13.84
CA VAL A 26 -53.14 18.09 -12.64
C VAL A 26 -53.53 19.56 -12.86
N LEU A 27 -52.68 20.36 -13.50
CA LEU A 27 -52.90 21.82 -13.60
C LEU A 27 -53.94 22.20 -14.65
N TRP A 28 -53.94 21.55 -15.82
CA TRP A 28 -54.82 21.93 -16.94
C TRP A 28 -55.36 20.71 -17.70
N GLY A 29 -55.51 19.57 -16.99
CA GLY A 29 -56.05 18.28 -17.45
C GLY A 29 -57.12 18.33 -18.54
N SER A 30 -58.11 19.21 -18.38
CA SER A 30 -59.25 19.36 -19.28
C SER A 30 -58.92 19.96 -20.65
N GLU A 31 -57.79 20.66 -20.78
CA GLU A 31 -57.35 21.32 -22.03
C GLU A 31 -56.28 20.51 -22.78
N LEU A 32 -55.86 19.36 -22.26
CA LEU A 32 -54.82 18.54 -22.91
C LEU A 32 -55.38 17.81 -24.13
N VAL A 33 -54.60 17.82 -25.20
CA VAL A 33 -54.86 16.97 -26.36
C VAL A 33 -54.59 15.51 -25.96
N PRO A 34 -55.53 14.58 -26.20
CA PRO A 34 -55.36 13.19 -25.83
C PRO A 34 -54.17 12.55 -26.56
N CYS A 35 -53.46 11.68 -25.85
CA CYS A 35 -52.30 11.01 -26.42
C CYS A 35 -52.70 9.92 -27.41
N GLY A 36 -51.98 9.85 -28.54
CA GLY A 36 -52.07 8.73 -29.48
C GLY A 36 -51.17 7.56 -29.09
N VAL A 37 -51.23 6.48 -29.86
CA VAL A 37 -50.45 5.24 -29.66
C VAL A 37 -48.93 5.44 -29.52
N ILE A 38 -48.37 6.46 -30.16
CA ILE A 38 -46.93 6.79 -30.08
C ILE A 38 -46.56 7.20 -28.64
N CYS A 39 -47.41 8.00 -28.00
CA CYS A 39 -47.20 8.50 -26.65
C CYS A 39 -47.36 7.39 -25.60
N GLU A 40 -48.33 6.50 -25.79
CA GLU A 40 -48.48 5.29 -24.96
C GLU A 40 -47.20 4.43 -24.98
N GLY A 41 -46.59 4.26 -26.16
CA GLY A 41 -45.29 3.59 -26.27
C GLY A 41 -44.16 4.29 -25.50
N LEU A 42 -44.17 5.63 -25.47
CA LEU A 42 -43.17 6.40 -24.72
C LEU A 42 -43.36 6.29 -23.20
N TYR A 43 -44.60 6.20 -22.70
CA TYR A 43 -44.84 5.93 -21.26
C TYR A 43 -44.25 4.59 -20.83
N ILE A 44 -44.47 3.55 -21.63
CA ILE A 44 -43.90 2.22 -21.39
C ILE A 44 -42.37 2.31 -21.41
N SER A 45 -41.79 3.03 -22.39
CA SER A 45 -40.35 3.26 -22.46
C SER A 45 -39.79 3.94 -21.21
N VAL A 46 -40.45 5.00 -20.72
CA VAL A 46 -40.06 5.71 -19.49
C VAL A 46 -40.13 4.77 -18.28
N ALA A 47 -41.19 3.96 -18.15
CA ALA A 47 -41.34 3.02 -17.05
C ALA A 47 -40.18 1.99 -17.01
N PHE A 48 -39.84 1.38 -18.15
CA PHE A 48 -38.71 0.44 -18.23
C PHE A 48 -37.37 1.12 -17.95
N LYS A 49 -37.16 2.33 -18.48
CA LYS A 49 -35.94 3.11 -18.24
C LYS A 49 -35.77 3.47 -16.76
N LEU A 50 -36.84 3.89 -16.09
CA LEU A 50 -36.85 4.13 -14.64
C LEU A 50 -36.56 2.86 -13.83
N LEU A 51 -37.09 1.72 -14.27
CA LEU A 51 -36.78 0.42 -13.67
C LEU A 51 -35.29 0.08 -13.79
N PHE A 52 -34.66 0.30 -14.95
CA PHE A 52 -33.22 0.09 -15.11
C PHE A 52 -32.39 1.02 -14.22
N ILE A 53 -32.77 2.30 -14.09
CA ILE A 53 -32.11 3.23 -13.17
C ILE A 53 -32.27 2.75 -11.71
N ALA A 54 -33.45 2.28 -11.32
CA ALA A 54 -33.71 1.77 -9.97
C ALA A 54 -32.87 0.50 -9.68
N LEU A 55 -32.85 -0.46 -10.59
CA LEU A 55 -32.05 -1.69 -10.48
C LEU A 55 -30.55 -1.39 -10.46
N GLY A 56 -30.07 -0.50 -11.34
CA GLY A 56 -28.67 -0.09 -11.39
C GLY A 56 -28.25 0.65 -10.13
N SER A 57 -29.09 1.57 -9.63
CA SER A 57 -28.86 2.26 -8.36
C SER A 57 -28.84 1.26 -7.21
N TRP A 58 -29.83 0.36 -7.14
CA TRP A 58 -29.87 -0.71 -6.15
C TRP A 58 -28.59 -1.55 -6.16
N ALA A 59 -28.14 -2.01 -7.34
CA ALA A 59 -26.91 -2.78 -7.49
C ALA A 59 -25.67 -2.03 -6.99
N VAL A 60 -25.60 -0.71 -7.20
CA VAL A 60 -24.52 0.15 -6.68
C VAL A 60 -24.63 0.36 -5.16
N PHE A 61 -25.84 0.46 -4.60
CA PHE A 61 -26.08 0.71 -3.17
C PHE A 61 -25.90 -0.53 -2.29
N PHE A 62 -26.36 -1.70 -2.72
CA PHE A 62 -26.28 -2.94 -1.92
C PHE A 62 -24.90 -3.60 -1.99
N ARG A 63 -24.03 -3.11 -2.86
CA ARG A 63 -22.64 -3.53 -2.88
C ARG A 63 -21.87 -2.78 -1.81
N GLU A 64 -21.60 -3.47 -0.70
CA GLU A 64 -20.74 -2.92 0.35
C GLU A 64 -19.40 -2.48 -0.26
N PRO A 65 -19.04 -1.19 -0.17
CA PRO A 65 -17.75 -0.73 -0.65
C PRO A 65 -16.70 -1.31 0.28
N ARG A 66 -16.08 -2.44 -0.12
CA ARG A 66 -15.07 -3.12 0.70
C ARG A 66 -13.92 -2.19 1.07
N TYR A 67 -13.65 -1.14 0.28
CA TYR A 67 -12.65 -0.10 0.57
C TYR A 67 -13.02 1.26 -0.04
N VAL A 68 -12.88 2.34 0.75
CA VAL A 68 -13.06 3.74 0.29
C VAL A 68 -11.69 4.32 -0.07
N LEU A 69 -11.46 4.59 -1.34
CA LEU A 69 -10.22 5.23 -1.83
C LEU A 69 -10.40 6.76 -1.90
N PRO A 70 -9.39 7.56 -1.51
CA PRO A 70 -9.51 9.02 -1.47
C PRO A 70 -9.76 9.66 -2.85
N ARG A 71 -9.21 9.09 -3.94
CA ARG A 71 -9.39 9.58 -5.32
C ARG A 71 -10.79 9.31 -5.91
N LEU A 72 -11.54 8.37 -5.33
CA LEU A 72 -12.90 8.06 -5.76
C LEU A 72 -13.91 9.12 -5.29
N VAL A 73 -13.54 9.94 -4.30
CA VAL A 73 -14.35 11.08 -3.87
C VAL A 73 -14.41 12.15 -4.95
N GLU A 74 -13.31 12.40 -5.68
CA GLU A 74 -13.23 13.38 -6.76
C GLU A 74 -14.15 13.00 -7.93
N PHE A 75 -14.11 11.74 -8.38
CA PHE A 75 -15.00 11.27 -9.46
C PHE A 75 -16.47 11.24 -9.04
N ARG A 76 -16.77 10.82 -7.81
CA ARG A 76 -18.13 10.87 -7.27
C ARG A 76 -18.63 12.31 -7.19
N ALA A 77 -17.79 13.26 -6.76
CA ALA A 77 -18.13 14.68 -6.73
C ALA A 77 -18.38 15.24 -8.13
N LEU A 78 -17.54 14.89 -9.12
CA LEU A 78 -17.73 15.28 -10.52
C LEU A 78 -19.05 14.75 -11.08
N LEU A 79 -19.37 13.47 -10.84
CA LEU A 79 -20.61 12.84 -11.31
C LEU A 79 -21.84 13.43 -10.62
N LEU A 80 -21.77 13.70 -9.31
CA LEU A 80 -22.82 14.39 -8.57
C LEU A 80 -23.05 15.82 -9.08
N LEU A 81 -21.97 16.56 -9.36
CA LEU A 81 -22.04 17.89 -9.95
C LEU A 81 -22.70 17.83 -11.33
N LEU A 82 -22.28 16.90 -12.19
CA LEU A 82 -22.85 16.71 -13.52
C LEU A 82 -24.35 16.41 -13.45
N LEU A 83 -24.75 15.46 -12.60
CA LEU A 83 -26.16 15.12 -12.37
C LEU A 83 -26.96 16.34 -11.91
N SER A 84 -26.44 17.11 -10.95
CA SER A 84 -27.11 18.31 -10.44
C SER A 84 -27.28 19.40 -11.51
N LEU A 85 -26.27 19.60 -12.35
CA LEU A 85 -26.30 20.60 -13.43
C LEU A 85 -27.38 20.25 -14.45
N PHE A 86 -27.40 19.01 -14.94
CA PHE A 86 -28.42 18.57 -15.88
C PHE A 86 -29.82 18.67 -15.27
N LEU A 87 -30.01 18.13 -14.07
CA LEU A 87 -31.28 18.20 -13.37
C LEU A 87 -31.81 19.64 -13.25
N VAL A 88 -30.98 20.59 -12.78
CA VAL A 88 -31.38 22.00 -12.65
C VAL A 88 -31.69 22.61 -14.03
N SER A 89 -30.89 22.32 -15.05
CA SER A 89 -31.14 22.82 -16.41
C SER A 89 -32.46 22.32 -16.99
N TYR A 90 -32.78 21.04 -16.77
CA TYR A 90 -34.02 20.43 -17.25
C TYR A 90 -35.23 20.98 -16.48
N TRP A 91 -35.12 21.18 -15.17
CA TRP A 91 -36.16 21.84 -14.38
C TRP A 91 -36.41 23.27 -14.84
N LEU A 92 -35.35 24.05 -15.06
CA LEU A 92 -35.48 25.44 -15.49
C LEU A 92 -36.17 25.52 -16.86
N PHE A 93 -35.73 24.70 -17.81
CA PHE A 93 -36.36 24.65 -19.13
C PHE A 93 -37.80 24.14 -19.05
N TYR A 94 -38.07 23.14 -18.21
CA TYR A 94 -39.42 22.62 -17.99
C TYR A 94 -40.38 23.70 -17.47
N VAL A 95 -39.96 24.46 -16.46
CA VAL A 95 -40.78 25.55 -15.89
C VAL A 95 -41.02 26.64 -16.93
N VAL A 96 -40.00 27.08 -17.66
CA VAL A 96 -40.16 28.18 -18.63
C VAL A 96 -40.99 27.75 -19.84
N GLN A 97 -40.71 26.59 -20.40
CA GLN A 97 -41.28 26.16 -21.68
C GLN A 97 -42.59 25.41 -21.50
N ILE A 98 -42.67 24.44 -20.59
CA ILE A 98 -43.89 23.62 -20.44
C ILE A 98 -44.90 24.34 -19.53
N LEU A 99 -44.47 24.85 -18.38
CA LEU A 99 -45.38 25.54 -17.44
C LEU A 99 -45.66 26.99 -17.84
N GLY A 100 -44.65 27.72 -18.29
CA GLY A 100 -44.79 29.12 -18.68
C GLY A 100 -45.61 29.32 -19.96
N GLN A 101 -45.44 28.45 -20.96
CA GLN A 101 -46.22 28.52 -22.22
C GLN A 101 -47.49 27.67 -22.20
N GLN A 102 -47.74 26.91 -21.13
CA GLN A 102 -48.89 26.01 -20.98
C GLN A 102 -49.04 25.05 -22.18
N GLU A 103 -48.02 24.21 -22.39
CA GLU A 103 -47.88 23.37 -23.58
C GLU A 103 -48.96 22.26 -23.67
N ARG A 104 -50.03 22.49 -24.46
CA ARG A 104 -51.18 21.56 -24.54
C ARG A 104 -50.90 20.20 -25.17
N ASN A 105 -49.74 20.04 -25.83
CA ASN A 105 -49.33 18.80 -26.50
C ASN A 105 -48.64 17.83 -25.53
N LEU A 106 -49.38 16.85 -25.01
CA LEU A 106 -48.84 15.84 -24.10
C LEU A 106 -47.68 15.03 -24.72
N LEU A 107 -47.72 14.80 -26.03
CA LEU A 107 -46.62 14.13 -26.75
C LEU A 107 -45.29 14.87 -26.58
N GLY A 108 -45.29 16.20 -26.65
CA GLY A 108 -44.07 17.01 -26.48
C GLY A 108 -43.52 16.93 -25.06
N VAL A 109 -44.40 16.97 -24.06
CA VAL A 109 -44.05 16.79 -22.64
C VAL A 109 -43.44 15.41 -22.38
N VAL A 110 -44.05 14.36 -22.93
CA VAL A 110 -43.57 12.98 -22.77
C VAL A 110 -42.25 12.77 -23.50
N GLN A 111 -42.10 13.28 -24.72
CA GLN A 111 -40.81 13.26 -25.45
C GLN A 111 -39.71 13.99 -24.70
N TYR A 112 -40.02 15.15 -24.11
CA TYR A 112 -39.09 15.88 -23.27
C TYR A 112 -38.68 15.06 -22.04
N THR A 113 -39.65 14.43 -21.37
CA THR A 113 -39.40 13.54 -20.23
C THR A 113 -38.55 12.33 -20.62
N VAL A 114 -38.76 11.75 -21.80
CA VAL A 114 -37.92 10.67 -22.33
C VAL A 114 -36.48 11.12 -22.49
N SER A 115 -36.23 12.31 -23.03
CA SER A 115 -34.88 12.86 -23.19
C SER A 115 -34.16 13.10 -21.85
N LEU A 116 -34.90 13.50 -20.82
CA LEU A 116 -34.39 13.62 -19.45
C LEU A 116 -33.93 12.26 -18.92
N VAL A 117 -34.79 11.25 -19.04
CA VAL A 117 -34.50 9.89 -18.55
C VAL A 117 -33.32 9.28 -19.30
N ASP A 118 -33.21 9.52 -20.62
CA ASP A 118 -32.06 9.08 -21.41
C ASP A 118 -30.76 9.70 -20.90
N THR A 119 -30.76 11.00 -20.61
CA THR A 119 -29.60 11.69 -20.02
C THR A 119 -29.22 11.10 -18.67
N PHE A 120 -30.18 10.78 -17.81
CA PHE A 120 -29.92 10.11 -16.53
C PHE A 120 -29.34 8.71 -16.69
N ILE A 121 -29.83 7.92 -17.66
CA ILE A 121 -29.24 6.62 -17.98
C ILE A 121 -27.80 6.77 -18.44
N PHE A 122 -27.49 7.74 -19.31
CA PHE A 122 -26.12 7.98 -19.75
C PHE A 122 -25.18 8.35 -18.60
N ILE A 123 -25.62 9.23 -17.69
CA ILE A 123 -24.85 9.58 -16.48
C ILE A 123 -24.71 8.36 -15.56
N HIS A 124 -25.73 7.53 -15.41
CA HIS A 124 -25.68 6.32 -14.62
C HIS A 124 -24.71 5.30 -15.23
N TYR A 125 -24.74 5.11 -16.55
CA TYR A 125 -23.81 4.25 -17.26
C TYR A 125 -22.37 4.76 -17.12
N LEU A 126 -22.14 6.07 -17.28
CA LEU A 126 -20.83 6.68 -17.04
C LEU A 126 -20.37 6.46 -15.59
N THR A 127 -21.29 6.55 -14.64
CA THR A 127 -21.04 6.26 -13.22
C THR A 127 -20.59 4.81 -13.03
N VAL A 128 -21.30 3.84 -13.62
CA VAL A 128 -20.92 2.42 -13.58
C VAL A 128 -19.57 2.20 -14.27
N VAL A 129 -19.31 2.78 -15.45
CA VAL A 129 -18.02 2.62 -16.14
C VAL A 129 -16.86 3.20 -15.33
N LEU A 130 -16.99 4.43 -14.82
CA LEU A 130 -15.93 5.11 -14.07
C LEU A 130 -15.71 4.50 -12.69
N LEU A 131 -16.78 4.00 -12.05
CA LEU A 131 -16.69 3.38 -10.74
C LEU A 131 -16.31 1.90 -10.84
N GLU A 132 -16.93 1.08 -11.69
CA GLU A 132 -16.73 -0.39 -11.73
C GLU A 132 -15.61 -0.83 -12.69
N ILE A 133 -15.58 -0.33 -13.94
CA ILE A 133 -14.62 -0.85 -14.95
C ILE A 133 -13.18 -0.38 -14.65
N ARG A 134 -13.02 0.81 -14.06
CA ARG A 134 -11.71 1.31 -13.61
C ARG A 134 -11.19 0.66 -12.31
N GLN A 135 -12.02 -0.10 -11.60
CA GLN A 135 -11.61 -0.83 -10.38
C GLN A 135 -10.83 -2.12 -10.66
N LEU A 136 -10.74 -2.56 -11.92
CA LEU A 136 -9.86 -3.68 -12.35
C LEU A 136 -8.35 -3.36 -12.25
N GLN A 137 -7.93 -2.48 -11.34
CA GLN A 137 -6.56 -1.96 -11.22
C GLN A 137 -6.10 -1.82 -9.77
N PRO A 138 -4.79 -1.88 -9.47
CA PRO A 138 -3.74 -2.86 -9.77
C PRO A 138 -3.35 -3.61 -8.46
N PHE A 139 -2.75 -4.79 -8.60
CA PHE A 139 -2.14 -5.50 -7.47
C PHE A 139 -0.69 -5.03 -7.32
N TYR A 140 -0.34 -4.51 -6.14
CA TYR A 140 1.06 -4.30 -5.76
C TYR A 140 1.56 -5.53 -5.03
N VAL A 141 2.81 -5.89 -5.29
CA VAL A 141 3.51 -6.91 -4.51
C VAL A 141 4.52 -6.19 -3.64
N LEU A 142 4.30 -6.19 -2.33
CA LEU A 142 5.27 -5.70 -1.37
C LEU A 142 6.16 -6.84 -0.92
N ARG A 143 7.47 -6.70 -1.13
CA ARG A 143 8.47 -7.60 -0.55
C ARG A 143 9.00 -7.00 0.75
N VAL A 144 8.72 -7.67 1.86
CA VAL A 144 9.19 -7.29 3.19
C VAL A 144 10.39 -8.17 3.51
N VAL A 145 11.51 -7.55 3.88
CA VAL A 145 12.76 -8.25 4.21
C VAL A 145 13.16 -7.90 5.63
N ARG A 146 13.37 -8.92 6.47
CA ARG A 146 13.80 -8.74 7.85
C ARG A 146 15.30 -8.47 7.90
N SER A 147 15.70 -7.35 8.50
CA SER A 147 17.11 -6.92 8.51
C SER A 147 18.05 -7.82 9.32
N SER A 148 17.53 -8.62 10.26
CA SER A 148 18.36 -9.47 11.14
C SER A 148 18.93 -10.71 10.46
N ASP A 149 18.21 -11.28 9.50
CA ASP A 149 18.54 -12.56 8.84
C ASP A 149 18.27 -12.58 7.32
N GLY A 150 17.70 -11.53 6.76
CA GLY A 150 17.39 -11.44 5.34
C GLY A 150 16.19 -12.28 4.90
N GLU A 151 15.42 -12.85 5.84
CA GLU A 151 14.18 -13.57 5.48
C GLU A 151 13.22 -12.60 4.80
N ALA A 152 12.65 -13.02 3.66
CA ALA A 152 11.81 -12.18 2.83
C ALA A 152 10.45 -12.84 2.54
N ARG A 153 9.39 -12.05 2.65
CA ARG A 153 8.03 -12.47 2.29
C ARG A 153 7.39 -11.45 1.35
N CYS A 154 6.59 -11.95 0.41
CA CYS A 154 5.86 -11.12 -0.54
C CYS A 154 4.38 -11.09 -0.17
N TYR A 155 3.83 -9.89 -0.09
CA TYR A 155 2.43 -9.64 0.21
C TYR A 155 1.75 -8.97 -0.98
N THR A 156 0.62 -9.53 -1.42
CA THR A 156 -0.23 -8.89 -2.41
C THR A 156 -1.12 -7.88 -1.71
N ILE A 157 -0.96 -6.61 -2.07
CA ILE A 157 -1.68 -5.49 -1.50
C ILE A 157 -2.40 -4.75 -2.62
N GLY A 158 -3.70 -4.51 -2.42
CA GLY A 158 -4.48 -3.64 -3.29
C GLY A 158 -4.06 -2.18 -3.15
N ARG A 159 -4.76 -1.26 -3.81
CA ARG A 159 -4.54 0.18 -3.56
C ARG A 159 -5.00 0.55 -2.15
N VAL A 160 -4.07 0.65 -1.20
CA VAL A 160 -4.32 1.18 0.14
C VAL A 160 -3.30 2.27 0.47
N SER A 161 -3.63 3.14 1.44
CA SER A 161 -2.73 4.21 1.89
C SER A 161 -1.45 3.61 2.51
N LEU A 162 -0.34 4.37 2.46
CA LEU A 162 0.95 3.89 2.99
C LEU A 162 0.86 3.43 4.46
N GLN A 163 0.09 4.16 5.28
CA GLN A 163 -0.13 3.84 6.69
C GLN A 163 -0.92 2.54 6.87
N ARG A 164 -1.95 2.31 6.05
CA ARG A 164 -2.75 1.08 6.09
C ARG A 164 -1.93 -0.12 5.58
N SER A 165 -1.11 0.08 4.54
CA SER A 165 -0.12 -0.92 4.10
C SER A 165 0.84 -1.27 5.22
N ALA A 166 1.37 -0.27 5.94
CA ALA A 166 2.31 -0.49 7.03
C ALA A 166 1.71 -1.30 8.19
N LEU A 167 0.47 -0.98 8.61
CA LEU A 167 -0.24 -1.76 9.63
C LEU A 167 -0.49 -3.20 9.18
N PHE A 168 -0.95 -3.38 7.94
CA PHE A 168 -1.17 -4.71 7.36
C PHE A 168 0.12 -5.54 7.31
N ILE A 169 1.23 -4.93 6.89
CA ILE A 169 2.54 -5.59 6.90
C ILE A 169 2.93 -5.97 8.31
N LEU A 170 2.77 -5.06 9.27
CA LEU A 170 3.19 -5.29 10.65
C LEU A 170 2.41 -6.46 11.29
N GLU A 171 1.10 -6.52 11.06
CA GLU A 171 0.26 -7.60 11.56
C GLU A 171 0.65 -8.96 10.94
N ASN A 172 0.81 -9.01 9.62
CA ASN A 172 1.24 -10.25 8.94
C ASN A 172 2.69 -10.59 9.24
N TYR A 173 3.54 -9.61 9.52
CA TYR A 173 4.92 -9.84 9.94
C TYR A 173 4.96 -10.63 11.25
N TYR A 174 4.13 -10.28 12.24
CA TYR A 174 4.07 -11.02 13.50
C TYR A 174 3.47 -12.43 13.38
N LYS A 175 2.71 -12.72 12.30
CA LYS A 175 2.12 -14.04 12.04
C LYS A 175 3.02 -14.93 11.20
N ASP A 176 3.57 -14.39 10.11
CA ASP A 176 4.22 -15.18 9.05
C ASP A 176 5.74 -15.27 9.20
N PHE A 177 6.36 -14.32 9.91
CA PHE A 177 7.80 -14.38 10.14
C PHE A 177 8.07 -15.21 11.40
N PRO A 178 8.88 -16.28 11.30
CA PRO A 178 9.26 -17.06 12.47
C PRO A 178 9.99 -16.17 13.48
N ALA A 179 9.82 -16.41 14.77
CA ALA A 179 10.56 -15.66 15.78
C ALA A 179 12.08 -15.84 15.52
N PHE A 180 12.78 -14.74 15.23
CA PHE A 180 14.23 -14.78 15.08
C PHE A 180 14.85 -15.20 16.42
N THR A 181 15.18 -16.49 16.54
CA THR A 181 16.09 -17.00 17.57
C THR A 181 17.50 -16.84 17.01
N PRO A 182 18.29 -15.85 17.46
CA PRO A 182 19.72 -15.89 17.19
C PRO A 182 20.20 -17.26 17.69
N SER A 183 20.80 -18.06 16.82
CA SER A 183 21.27 -19.39 17.18
C SER A 183 22.03 -19.28 18.50
N PRO A 184 21.67 -20.07 19.53
CA PRO A 184 22.37 -20.02 20.79
C PRO A 184 23.81 -20.37 20.47
N HIS A 185 24.69 -19.37 20.53
CA HIS A 185 26.12 -19.63 20.55
C HIS A 185 26.32 -20.61 21.69
N THR A 186 26.70 -21.84 21.34
CA THR A 186 27.02 -22.94 22.24
C THR A 186 28.01 -22.42 23.27
N LYS A 187 27.50 -21.99 24.44
CA LYS A 187 28.34 -21.74 25.60
C LYS A 187 28.81 -23.13 26.01
N LYS A 188 30.10 -23.41 25.78
CA LYS A 188 30.82 -24.54 26.38
C LYS A 188 30.45 -24.58 27.86
N GLN A 189 29.74 -25.64 28.24
CA GLN A 189 29.41 -25.93 29.62
C GLN A 189 30.67 -26.57 30.22
N GLU A 190 31.50 -25.77 30.89
CA GLU A 190 32.45 -26.29 31.86
C GLU A 190 31.63 -26.78 33.06
N GLN A 191 31.33 -28.08 33.06
CA GLN A 191 30.93 -28.80 34.26
C GLN A 191 32.22 -29.32 34.92
N SER A 192 32.63 -28.66 36.00
CA SER A 192 33.48 -29.25 37.01
C SER A 192 32.58 -29.74 38.15
N LEU A 193 32.77 -31.01 38.50
CA LEU A 193 32.28 -31.73 39.67
C LEU A 193 32.51 -30.90 40.96
N ASP A 194 31.80 -31.04 42.08
CA ASP A 194 31.36 -32.28 42.73
C ASP A 194 30.44 -31.89 43.91
N GLY A 195 29.45 -32.72 44.26
CA GLY A 195 28.53 -32.38 45.37
C GLY A 195 27.28 -33.22 45.54
N LYS A 196 27.45 -34.54 45.71
CA LYS A 196 26.65 -35.48 46.53
C LYS A 196 25.11 -35.30 46.63
N GLY A 197 24.39 -36.20 45.93
CA GLY A 197 23.58 -37.27 46.53
C GLY A 197 22.23 -36.94 47.18
N PHE A 198 21.13 -37.36 46.53
CA PHE A 198 20.17 -38.36 47.05
C PHE A 198 19.18 -38.72 45.92
N GLU A 199 19.06 -40.01 45.60
CA GLU A 199 17.99 -40.52 44.75
C GLU A 199 16.73 -40.67 45.61
N ASP A 200 15.63 -40.05 45.18
CA ASP A 200 14.30 -40.61 45.43
C ASP A 200 13.37 -40.24 44.28
N SER A 201 12.89 -41.29 43.64
CA SER A 201 11.82 -41.31 42.66
C SER A 201 10.53 -40.75 43.24
N ASN A 202 9.96 -39.71 42.60
CA ASN A 202 8.53 -39.65 42.30
C ASN A 202 8.16 -38.43 41.44
N MET A 203 7.32 -38.72 40.45
CA MET A 203 6.39 -37.85 39.73
C MET A 203 6.23 -36.43 40.30
N SER A 204 6.71 -35.42 39.57
CA SER A 204 6.16 -34.08 39.60
C SER A 204 6.42 -33.39 38.28
N GLN A 205 5.34 -33.29 37.52
CA GLN A 205 5.13 -32.46 36.35
C GLN A 205 5.50 -31.01 36.67
N SER A 206 6.80 -30.71 36.60
CA SER A 206 7.32 -29.35 36.72
C SER A 206 7.50 -28.83 35.31
N GLN A 207 6.37 -28.44 34.68
CA GLN A 207 6.44 -27.43 33.64
C GLN A 207 7.11 -26.22 34.29
N ILE A 208 8.40 -26.00 33.99
CA ILE A 208 9.04 -24.72 34.25
C ILE A 208 8.30 -23.75 33.33
N LEU A 209 7.21 -23.17 33.84
CA LEU A 209 6.61 -21.96 33.32
C LEU A 209 7.70 -20.88 33.42
N ILE A 210 8.48 -20.75 32.34
CA ILE A 210 9.29 -19.55 32.14
C ILE A 210 8.26 -18.44 31.89
N PRO A 211 8.09 -17.48 32.80
CA PRO A 211 7.12 -16.41 32.59
C PRO A 211 7.54 -15.64 31.33
N SER A 212 6.62 -15.49 30.38
CA SER A 212 6.84 -14.77 29.11
C SER A 212 7.36 -13.33 29.29
N SER A 213 7.28 -12.79 30.50
CA SER A 213 7.80 -11.47 30.89
C SER A 213 9.33 -11.42 31.05
N THR A 214 10.02 -12.53 31.35
CA THR A 214 11.50 -12.56 31.38
C THR A 214 12.08 -12.59 29.97
N ASN A 215 11.39 -13.23 29.03
CA ASN A 215 11.79 -13.37 27.63
C ASN A 215 11.98 -12.00 26.92
N TYR A 216 11.08 -11.03 27.16
CA TYR A 216 11.23 -9.70 26.54
C TYR A 216 12.43 -8.92 27.10
N LYS A 217 12.65 -8.95 28.42
CA LYS A 217 13.80 -8.29 29.05
C LYS A 217 15.11 -8.95 28.59
N ASP A 218 15.17 -10.28 28.57
CA ASP A 218 16.35 -11.03 28.13
C ASP A 218 16.64 -10.79 26.64
N ARG A 219 15.60 -10.73 25.81
CA ARG A 219 15.71 -10.38 24.39
C ARG A 219 16.19 -8.95 24.18
N TYR A 220 15.66 -8.00 24.95
CA TYR A 220 16.11 -6.60 24.90
C TYR A 220 17.60 -6.47 25.24
N TYR A 221 18.07 -7.15 26.28
CA TYR A 221 19.50 -7.15 26.63
C TYR A 221 20.35 -7.88 25.58
N ALA A 222 19.85 -8.97 25.00
CA ALA A 222 20.53 -9.69 23.92
C ALA A 222 20.68 -8.82 22.66
N ASP A 223 19.66 -8.04 22.30
CA ASP A 223 19.69 -7.10 21.17
C ASP A 223 20.72 -5.98 21.43
N ILE A 224 20.75 -5.42 22.65
CA ILE A 224 21.77 -4.43 23.04
C ILE A 224 23.18 -5.03 22.98
N GLU A 225 23.36 -6.27 23.43
CA GLU A 225 24.67 -6.93 23.38
C GLU A 225 25.11 -7.21 21.94
N LEU A 226 24.18 -7.61 21.06
CA LEU A 226 24.42 -7.78 19.63
C LEU A 226 24.82 -6.44 18.99
N GLU A 227 24.10 -5.36 19.29
CA GLU A 227 24.41 -4.03 18.78
C GLU A 227 25.79 -3.56 19.24
N ARG A 228 26.12 -3.75 20.52
CA ARG A 228 27.45 -3.47 21.07
C ARG A 228 28.53 -4.31 20.37
N LYS A 229 28.26 -5.59 20.09
CA LYS A 229 29.18 -6.50 19.40
C LYS A 229 29.42 -6.05 17.96
N ILE A 230 28.37 -5.65 17.23
CA ILE A 230 28.46 -5.08 15.88
C ILE A 230 29.26 -3.79 15.92
N ARG A 231 28.95 -2.87 16.84
CA ARG A 231 29.66 -1.59 16.99
C ARG A 231 31.16 -1.79 17.28
N ARG A 232 31.51 -2.70 18.19
CA ARG A 232 32.91 -3.06 18.49
C ARG A 232 33.62 -3.68 17.28
N ARG A 233 32.93 -4.53 16.51
CA ARG A 233 33.49 -5.17 15.30
C ARG A 233 33.68 -4.14 14.17
N ARG A 234 32.74 -3.21 14.00
CA ARG A 234 32.83 -2.08 13.07
C ARG A 234 34.01 -1.17 13.42
N ALA A 235 34.12 -0.76 14.68
CA ALA A 235 35.25 0.06 15.15
C ALA A 235 36.60 -0.62 14.88
N ARG A 236 36.72 -1.92 15.17
CA ARG A 236 37.93 -2.69 14.85
C ARG A 236 38.22 -2.74 13.35
N LEU A 237 37.21 -2.97 12.52
CA LEU A 237 37.36 -2.97 11.06
C LEU A 237 37.85 -1.60 10.56
N VAL A 238 37.24 -0.50 11.02
CA VAL A 238 37.66 0.86 10.65
C VAL A 238 39.12 1.12 11.04
N VAL A 239 39.52 0.75 12.26
CA VAL A 239 40.90 0.91 12.72
C VAL A 239 41.87 0.06 11.88
N THR A 240 41.53 -1.20 11.60
CA THR A 240 42.37 -2.08 10.77
C THR A 240 42.50 -1.52 9.34
N VAL A 241 41.40 -1.11 8.72
CA VAL A 241 41.40 -0.49 7.39
C VAL A 241 42.25 0.78 7.38
N HIS A 242 42.06 1.67 8.35
CA HIS A 242 42.86 2.89 8.45
C HIS A 242 44.36 2.59 8.59
N ARG A 243 44.73 1.59 9.41
CA ARG A 243 46.13 1.16 9.57
C ARG A 243 46.71 0.61 8.27
N SER A 244 45.98 -0.24 7.56
CA SER A 244 46.42 -0.83 6.30
C SER A 244 46.55 0.20 5.17
N PHE A 245 45.63 1.17 5.10
CA PHE A 245 45.72 2.28 4.13
C PHE A 245 46.89 3.22 4.45
N SER A 246 47.14 3.51 5.73
CA SER A 246 48.29 4.31 6.15
C SER A 246 49.62 3.61 5.86
N GLU A 247 49.68 2.28 5.98
CA GLU A 247 50.85 1.46 5.63
C GLU A 247 51.16 1.55 4.13
N VAL A 248 50.15 1.38 3.27
CA VAL A 248 50.31 1.54 1.82
C VAL A 248 50.66 2.98 1.43
N GLN A 249 50.08 3.99 2.06
CA GLN A 249 50.44 5.38 1.82
C GLN A 249 51.90 5.69 2.21
N ARG A 250 52.42 5.06 3.27
CA ARG A 250 53.83 5.16 3.66
C ARG A 250 54.74 4.42 2.67
N MET A 251 54.30 3.28 2.14
CA MET A 251 55.04 2.56 1.09
C MET A 251 55.07 3.35 -0.22
N ASP A 252 53.94 3.90 -0.67
CA ASP A 252 53.85 4.79 -1.83
C ASP A 252 54.78 6.00 -1.68
N ASN A 253 54.79 6.64 -0.50
CA ASN A 253 55.70 7.76 -0.23
C ASN A 253 57.19 7.35 -0.20
N ARG A 254 57.52 6.09 0.12
CA ARG A 254 58.90 5.56 0.02
C ARG A 254 59.28 5.17 -1.41
N ILE A 255 58.31 4.75 -2.24
CA ILE A 255 58.53 4.24 -3.60
C ILE A 255 58.39 5.36 -4.67
N LYS A 256 57.88 6.55 -4.29
CA LYS A 256 57.93 7.80 -5.08
C LYS A 256 59.33 8.25 -5.54
N SER A 257 60.39 7.51 -5.21
CA SER A 257 61.72 7.62 -5.84
C SER A 257 61.86 6.84 -7.16
N GLY A 258 60.82 6.22 -7.73
CA GLY A 258 60.94 5.68 -9.10
C GLY A 258 59.80 4.84 -9.70
N GLN A 259 58.82 4.33 -8.96
CA GLN A 259 57.71 3.53 -9.53
C GLN A 259 56.37 3.80 -8.81
N ALA A 260 55.30 4.11 -9.56
CA ALA A 260 53.95 4.18 -8.97
C ALA A 260 53.43 2.76 -8.74
N ILE A 261 52.98 2.44 -7.53
CA ILE A 261 52.37 1.13 -7.22
C ILE A 261 51.04 1.03 -7.95
N ASP A 262 50.79 -0.07 -8.67
CA ASP A 262 49.48 -0.31 -9.28
C ASP A 262 48.40 -0.42 -8.19
N ALA A 263 47.32 0.35 -8.32
CA ALA A 263 46.27 0.43 -7.30
C ALA A 263 45.59 -0.92 -7.05
N ARG A 264 45.61 -1.83 -8.04
CA ARG A 264 45.09 -3.19 -7.90
C ARG A 264 46.02 -4.09 -7.09
N GLU A 265 47.32 -3.99 -7.30
CA GLU A 265 48.34 -4.71 -6.52
C GLU A 265 48.35 -4.24 -5.06
N ALA A 266 48.26 -2.93 -4.85
CA ALA A 266 48.10 -2.34 -3.51
C ALA A 266 46.83 -2.86 -2.81
N ALA A 267 45.70 -2.95 -3.50
CA ALA A 267 44.46 -3.51 -2.95
C ALA A 267 44.58 -4.99 -2.56
N GLN A 268 45.30 -5.79 -3.36
CA GLN A 268 45.58 -7.20 -3.06
C GLN A 268 46.46 -7.37 -1.82
N SER A 269 47.41 -6.46 -1.59
CA SER A 269 48.25 -6.46 -0.39
C SER A 269 47.49 -6.07 0.89
N ILE A 270 46.51 -5.16 0.78
CA ILE A 270 45.67 -4.71 1.92
C ILE A 270 44.65 -5.78 2.32
N PHE A 271 44.08 -6.49 1.35
CA PHE A 271 43.01 -7.45 1.58
C PHE A 271 43.28 -8.46 2.72
N PRO A 272 44.43 -9.17 2.80
CA PRO A 272 44.70 -10.10 3.89
C PRO A 272 44.77 -9.42 5.27
N LEU A 273 45.21 -8.15 5.34
CA LEU A 273 45.31 -7.39 6.59
C LEU A 273 43.91 -7.06 7.15
N ILE A 274 42.95 -6.78 6.27
CA ILE A 274 41.58 -6.43 6.67
C ILE A 274 40.64 -7.64 6.71
N ALA A 275 40.95 -8.72 5.99
CA ALA A 275 40.06 -9.87 5.75
C ALA A 275 39.48 -10.45 7.03
N GLN A 276 40.29 -10.66 8.06
CA GLN A 276 39.81 -11.25 9.31
C GLN A 276 38.82 -10.32 10.04
N SER A 277 39.09 -9.02 10.07
CA SER A 277 38.22 -8.02 10.72
C SER A 277 36.92 -7.82 9.94
N LEU A 278 37.01 -7.83 8.59
CA LEU A 278 35.89 -7.69 7.67
C LEU A 278 34.98 -8.91 7.73
N GLN A 279 35.53 -10.12 7.65
CA GLN A 279 34.76 -11.37 7.76
C GLN A 279 34.06 -11.49 9.12
N ARG A 280 34.73 -11.09 10.21
CA ARG A 280 34.09 -11.05 11.55
C ARG A 280 32.93 -10.06 11.59
N TYR A 281 33.04 -8.91 10.94
CA TYR A 281 31.95 -7.94 10.82
C TYR A 281 30.80 -8.49 9.97
N LEU A 282 31.08 -8.95 8.75
CA LEU A 282 30.09 -9.49 7.81
C LEU A 282 29.35 -10.73 8.35
N ARG A 283 30.01 -11.59 9.13
CA ARG A 283 29.36 -12.70 9.82
C ARG A 283 28.42 -12.24 10.94
N SER A 284 28.70 -11.08 11.56
CA SER A 284 27.81 -10.52 12.58
C SER A 284 26.54 -9.93 11.99
N THR A 285 26.67 -9.33 10.82
CA THR A 285 25.58 -8.68 10.08
C THR A 285 24.89 -9.62 9.10
N GLN A 286 25.34 -10.88 9.03
CA GLN A 286 24.88 -11.90 8.08
C GLN A 286 25.04 -11.54 6.59
N GLN A 287 25.90 -10.57 6.28
CA GLN A 287 26.12 -10.05 4.93
C GLN A 287 27.21 -10.79 4.15
N THR A 288 27.74 -11.91 4.66
CA THR A 288 28.85 -12.65 4.03
C THR A 288 28.56 -13.06 2.58
N HIS A 289 27.31 -13.38 2.26
CA HIS A 289 26.89 -13.82 0.92
C HIS A 289 26.84 -12.69 -0.13
N LEU A 290 26.78 -11.42 0.31
CA LEU A 290 26.66 -10.26 -0.58
C LEU A 290 28.01 -9.77 -1.10
N TYR A 291 29.10 -10.12 -0.44
CA TYR A 291 30.43 -9.60 -0.73
C TYR A 291 31.38 -10.72 -1.15
N SER A 292 31.60 -10.85 -2.46
CA SER A 292 32.64 -11.70 -3.00
C SER A 292 34.03 -11.08 -2.81
N MET A 293 35.07 -11.91 -2.79
CA MET A 293 36.47 -11.46 -2.70
C MET A 293 36.81 -10.46 -3.82
N GLU A 294 36.38 -10.75 -5.05
CA GLU A 294 36.61 -9.89 -6.21
C GLU A 294 35.92 -8.52 -6.08
N SER A 295 34.69 -8.51 -5.57
CA SER A 295 33.94 -7.26 -5.31
C SER A 295 34.64 -6.39 -4.27
N ILE A 296 35.16 -7.01 -3.21
CA ILE A 296 35.91 -6.31 -2.15
C ILE A 296 37.21 -5.73 -2.71
N ILE A 297 37.99 -6.51 -3.47
CA ILE A 297 39.25 -6.04 -4.07
C ILE A 297 38.97 -4.90 -5.06
N LYS A 298 37.95 -5.04 -5.91
CA LYS A 298 37.52 -3.99 -6.85
C LYS A 298 37.16 -2.69 -6.12
N HIS A 299 36.45 -2.79 -4.99
CA HIS A 299 36.12 -1.63 -4.17
C HIS A 299 37.36 -1.00 -3.52
N LEU A 300 38.27 -1.80 -2.97
CA LEU A 300 39.54 -1.30 -2.43
C LEU A 300 40.37 -0.59 -3.50
N THR A 301 40.46 -1.12 -4.71
CA THR A 301 41.14 -0.47 -5.84
C THR A 301 40.53 0.89 -6.13
N LEU A 302 39.19 0.99 -6.19
CA LEU A 302 38.50 2.28 -6.35
C LEU A 302 38.81 3.27 -5.21
N CYS A 303 38.84 2.79 -3.96
CA CYS A 303 39.18 3.61 -2.81
C CYS A 303 40.62 4.14 -2.87
N LEU A 304 41.59 3.31 -3.28
CA LEU A 304 42.98 3.71 -3.41
C LEU A 304 43.20 4.70 -4.56
N MET A 305 42.55 4.48 -5.72
CA MET A 305 42.64 5.40 -6.86
C MET A 305 42.16 6.82 -6.53
N HIS A 306 41.14 6.94 -5.66
CA HIS A 306 40.55 8.23 -5.29
C HIS A 306 40.98 8.73 -3.90
N SER A 307 41.99 8.11 -3.28
CA SER A 307 42.47 8.45 -1.93
C SER A 307 41.35 8.52 -0.87
N MET A 308 40.36 7.63 -0.97
CA MET A 308 39.22 7.58 -0.05
C MET A 308 39.63 6.96 1.29
N SER A 309 39.25 7.60 2.40
CA SER A 309 39.45 7.10 3.76
C SER A 309 38.16 6.52 4.34
N PRO A 310 38.24 5.57 5.30
CA PRO A 310 37.05 4.98 5.90
C PRO A 310 36.26 6.04 6.69
N GLN A 311 34.99 6.22 6.34
CA GLN A 311 34.10 7.17 7.05
C GLN A 311 33.67 6.61 8.41
N VAL A 312 33.91 7.40 9.46
CA VAL A 312 33.39 7.17 10.81
C VAL A 312 32.04 7.87 10.91
N THR A 313 30.97 7.15 10.60
CA THR A 313 29.57 7.59 10.84
C THR A 313 28.88 6.69 11.84
#